data_AF-A0A3M1AIK0-F1
#
_entry.id   AF-A0A3M1AIK0-F1
#
_cell.length_a   1.000
_cell.length_b   1.000
_cell.length_c   1.000
_cell.angle_alpha   90.00
_cell.angle_beta   90.00
_cell.angle_gamma   90.00
#
_symmetry.space_group_name_H-M   'P 1'
#
loop_
_entity.id
_entity.type
_entity.pdbx_description
1 polymer ?
#
loop_
_entity_poly.entity_id
_entity_poly.type
_entity_poly.pdbx_seq_one_letter_code
_entity_poly.pdbx_strand_id
1 'polypeptide(L)'
;MKRIAVLLGVAALALASALAAAQTLSTEQLKKDLVGHYMGAREKGWKFTSTEQIQSLKIQSQKEASGKRIYTIQLHLKARNLPAVYEAVALVTYEKANNAWKLKVIGLKSFKKLQ
;
A
#
# COMPACT_ATOMS: atom_id res chain seq x y z
N MET A 1 24.30 39.72 39.94
CA MET A 1 24.20 39.74 38.46
C MET A 1 24.97 38.55 37.91
N LYS A 2 24.34 37.86 36.96
CA LYS A 2 24.76 36.67 36.19
C LYS A 2 26.22 36.69 35.72
N ARG A 3 26.92 35.55 35.76
CA ARG A 3 27.66 34.97 34.60
C ARG A 3 27.70 33.43 34.74
N ILE A 4 26.92 32.77 33.90
CA ILE A 4 26.86 31.32 33.70
C ILE A 4 27.70 31.01 32.46
N ALA A 5 28.68 30.13 32.62
CA ALA A 5 29.45 29.45 31.57
C ALA A 5 30.17 28.32 32.34
N VAL A 6 30.26 27.05 31.96
CA VAL A 6 30.15 26.30 30.71
C VAL A 6 29.86 24.87 31.15
N LEU A 7 29.12 24.09 30.37
CA LEU A 7 29.46 22.69 30.06
C LEU A 7 28.50 22.18 28.98
N LEU A 8 28.89 22.47 27.74
CA LEU A 8 28.55 21.67 26.57
C LEU A 8 29.08 20.26 26.83
N GLY A 9 28.19 19.26 26.85
CA GLY A 9 28.61 17.87 26.97
C GLY A 9 27.43 16.91 26.87
N VAL A 10 27.24 16.36 25.68
CA VAL A 10 26.61 15.04 25.43
C VAL A 10 25.10 14.95 25.68
N ALA A 11 24.31 15.32 24.67
CA ALA A 11 22.94 14.80 24.51
C ALA A 11 22.54 14.73 23.03
N ALA A 12 23.40 14.15 22.19
CA ALA A 12 23.18 14.04 20.75
C ALA A 12 23.20 12.57 20.31
N LEU A 13 22.34 11.70 20.88
CA LEU A 13 22.17 10.31 20.39
C LEU A 13 20.96 9.60 21.04
N ALA A 14 19.76 10.18 20.97
CA ALA A 14 18.56 9.48 21.47
C ALA A 14 17.26 9.76 20.69
N LEU A 15 17.35 10.20 19.43
CA LEU A 15 16.17 10.57 18.63
C LEU A 15 15.99 9.79 17.31
N ALA A 16 16.83 8.78 17.03
CA ALA A 16 16.74 8.04 15.77
C ALA A 16 15.80 6.81 15.79
N SER A 17 15.34 6.35 16.96
CA SER A 17 14.66 5.05 17.09
C SER A 17 13.13 5.12 17.12
N ALA A 18 12.51 6.31 17.10
CA ALA A 18 11.05 6.44 17.24
C ALA A 18 10.29 6.73 15.93
N LEU A 19 10.98 6.91 14.80
CA LEU A 19 10.35 7.15 13.49
C LEU A 19 10.19 5.90 12.61
N ALA A 20 10.20 4.71 13.23
CA ALA A 20 9.68 3.49 12.63
C ALA A 20 8.18 3.30 12.98
N ALA A 21 7.46 4.40 13.22
CA ALA A 21 6.00 4.40 13.17
C ALA A 21 5.61 3.76 11.84
N ALA A 22 5.00 2.58 11.91
CA ALA A 22 4.60 1.79 10.76
C ALA A 22 3.88 2.69 9.77
N GLN A 23 4.58 3.08 8.69
CA GLN A 23 4.00 3.89 7.62
C GLN A 23 2.96 3.01 6.96
N THR A 24 1.73 3.05 7.47
CA THR A 24 0.57 2.48 6.81
C THR A 24 0.45 3.20 5.47
N LEU A 25 0.59 2.45 4.38
CA LEU A 25 0.47 3.02 3.04
C LEU A 25 -0.90 3.69 2.93
N SER A 26 -0.92 4.93 2.47
CA SER A 26 -2.16 5.62 2.18
C SER A 26 -2.89 4.92 1.03
N THR A 27 -4.22 5.01 1.01
CA THR A 27 -5.05 4.49 -0.10
C THR A 27 -4.55 4.97 -1.46
N GLU A 28 -4.12 6.23 -1.54
CA GLU A 28 -3.59 6.83 -2.78
C GLU A 28 -2.24 6.24 -3.19
N GLN A 29 -1.34 5.97 -2.23
CA GLN A 29 -0.09 5.28 -2.53
C GLN A 29 -0.36 3.85 -3.02
N LEU A 30 -1.30 3.15 -2.39
CA LEU A 30 -1.66 1.79 -2.76
C LEU A 30 -2.26 1.74 -4.18
N LYS A 31 -3.12 2.71 -4.55
CA LYS A 31 -3.61 2.85 -5.94
C LYS A 31 -2.47 3.02 -6.94
N LYS A 32 -1.49 3.89 -6.62
CA LYS A 32 -0.32 4.12 -7.50
C LYS A 32 0.52 2.86 -7.65
N ASP A 33 0.78 2.16 -6.55
CA ASP A 33 1.57 0.93 -6.55
C ASP A 33 0.89 -0.19 -7.36
N LEU A 34 -0.45 -0.23 -7.42
CA LEU A 34 -1.16 -1.23 -8.22
C LEU A 34 -0.94 -1.03 -9.73
N VAL A 35 -0.71 0.19 -10.19
CA VAL A 35 -0.53 0.49 -11.62
C VAL A 35 0.72 -0.22 -12.16
N GLY A 36 0.57 -0.87 -13.31
CA GLY A 36 1.63 -1.69 -13.92
C GLY A 36 1.60 -3.15 -13.46
N HIS A 37 0.82 -3.49 -12.44
CA HIS A 37 0.69 -4.86 -11.96
C HIS A 37 -0.61 -5.54 -12.46
N TYR A 38 -0.66 -6.86 -12.27
CA TYR A 38 -1.78 -7.72 -12.64
C TYR A 38 -2.37 -8.38 -11.39
N MET A 39 -3.70 -8.38 -11.28
CA MET A 39 -4.45 -9.09 -10.24
C MET A 39 -5.06 -10.35 -10.83
N GLY A 40 -4.86 -11.50 -10.18
CA GLY A 40 -5.46 -12.77 -10.56
C GLY A 40 -4.73 -13.52 -11.68
N ALA A 41 -5.38 -14.54 -12.24
CA ALA A 41 -4.86 -15.35 -13.34
C ALA A 41 -5.32 -14.83 -14.70
N ARG A 42 -4.58 -15.16 -15.76
CA ARG A 42 -4.69 -14.54 -17.11
C ARG A 42 -6.11 -14.56 -17.71
N GLU A 43 -6.93 -15.55 -17.37
CA GLU A 43 -8.30 -15.72 -17.90
C GLU A 43 -9.38 -14.98 -17.09
N LYS A 44 -9.11 -14.66 -15.82
CA LYS A 44 -10.03 -13.98 -14.89
C LYS A 44 -9.26 -13.00 -14.01
N GLY A 45 -8.57 -12.06 -14.66
CA GLY A 45 -7.70 -11.12 -13.97
C GLY A 45 -7.77 -9.72 -14.55
N TRP A 46 -7.25 -8.77 -13.78
CA TRP A 46 -7.28 -7.35 -14.10
C TRP A 46 -5.87 -6.80 -14.23
N LYS A 47 -5.58 -6.10 -15.32
CA LYS A 47 -4.36 -5.32 -15.47
C LYS A 47 -4.65 -3.88 -15.08
N PHE A 48 -3.99 -3.38 -14.04
CA PHE A 48 -4.10 -1.97 -13.66
C PHE A 48 -3.22 -1.14 -14.59
N THR A 49 -3.83 -0.41 -15.51
CA THR A 49 -3.09 0.43 -16.47
C THR A 49 -3.07 1.90 -16.10
N SER A 50 -4.01 2.34 -15.26
CA SER A 50 -4.12 3.72 -14.76
C SER A 50 -4.89 3.72 -13.43
N THR A 51 -4.63 4.72 -12.59
CA THR A 51 -5.40 4.98 -11.37
C THR A 51 -6.85 5.38 -11.67
N GLU A 52 -7.12 5.95 -12.85
CA GLU A 52 -8.48 6.32 -13.28
C GLU A 52 -9.42 5.11 -13.44
N GLN A 53 -8.86 3.92 -13.68
CA GLN A 53 -9.63 2.68 -13.71
C GLN A 53 -10.08 2.25 -12.31
N ILE A 54 -9.47 2.80 -11.25
CA ILE A 54 -9.76 2.50 -9.85
C ILE A 54 -10.68 3.59 -9.31
N GLN A 55 -11.99 3.41 -9.51
CA GLN A 55 -13.00 4.37 -9.04
C GLN A 55 -12.96 4.53 -7.52
N SER A 56 -12.81 3.41 -6.80
CA SER A 56 -12.65 3.41 -5.35
C SER A 56 -11.71 2.30 -4.91
N LEU A 57 -11.00 2.55 -3.81
CA LEU A 57 -10.18 1.59 -3.11
C LEU A 57 -10.45 1.72 -1.62
N LYS A 58 -10.81 0.62 -0.98
CA LYS A 58 -11.02 0.55 0.48
C LYS A 58 -10.15 -0.54 1.06
N ILE A 59 -9.34 -0.20 2.05
CA ILE A 59 -8.59 -1.18 2.84
C ILE A 59 -9.57 -1.81 3.85
N GLN A 60 -9.81 -3.11 3.73
CA GLN A 60 -10.66 -3.86 4.65
C GLN A 60 -9.90 -4.37 5.87
N SER A 61 -8.65 -4.80 5.67
CA SER A 61 -7.80 -5.29 6.77
C SER A 61 -6.33 -5.16 6.41
N GLN A 62 -5.48 -5.04 7.43
CA GLN A 62 -4.02 -5.10 7.29
C GLN A 62 -3.47 -6.16 8.24
N LYS A 63 -2.51 -6.95 7.75
CA LYS A 63 -1.69 -7.87 8.55
C LYS A 63 -0.22 -7.60 8.26
N GLU A 64 0.60 -7.54 9.29
CA GLU A 64 2.05 -7.40 9.15
C GLU A 64 2.73 -8.48 10.01
N ALA A 65 3.63 -9.25 9.41
CA ALA A 65 4.39 -10.30 10.09
C ALA A 65 5.71 -10.55 9.36
N SER A 66 6.82 -10.62 10.10
CA SER A 66 8.14 -11.07 9.60
C SER A 66 8.58 -10.42 8.29
N GLY A 67 8.50 -9.08 8.19
CA GLY A 67 8.91 -8.35 6.99
C GLY A 67 7.95 -8.48 5.79
N LYS A 68 6.76 -9.03 6.01
CA LYS A 68 5.67 -9.12 5.04
C LYS A 68 4.48 -8.32 5.53
N ARG A 69 3.87 -7.54 4.63
CA ARG A 69 2.66 -6.77 4.91
C ARG A 69 1.59 -7.13 3.88
N ILE A 70 0.41 -7.51 4.35
CA ILE A 70 -0.69 -7.98 3.52
C ILE A 70 -1.90 -7.10 3.78
N TYR A 71 -2.41 -6.46 2.74
CA TYR A 71 -3.65 -5.72 2.76
C TYR A 71 -4.74 -6.55 2.09
N THR A 72 -5.91 -6.66 2.73
CA THR A 72 -7.14 -7.04 2.03
C THR A 72 -7.79 -5.74 1.59
N ILE A 73 -7.97 -5.57 0.28
CA ILE A 73 -8.59 -4.38 -0.31
C ILE A 73 -9.84 -4.75 -1.08
N GLN A 74 -10.79 -3.83 -1.11
CA GLN A 74 -11.94 -3.84 -2.00
C GLN A 74 -11.76 -2.73 -3.04
N LEU A 75 -12.06 -3.06 -4.29
CA LEU A 75 -11.85 -2.21 -5.46
C LEU A 75 -13.14 -2.11 -6.25
N HIS A 76 -13.47 -0.90 -6.70
CA HIS A 76 -14.43 -0.69 -7.78
C HIS A 76 -13.64 -0.27 -9.02
N LEU A 77 -13.78 -1.06 -10.07
CA LEU A 77 -12.97 -0.96 -11.27
C LEU A 77 -13.83 -0.63 -12.48
N LYS A 78 -13.40 0.35 -13.28
CA LYS A 78 -14.03 0.72 -14.54
C LYS A 78 -13.19 0.19 -15.70
N ALA A 79 -13.82 -0.55 -16.61
CA ALA A 79 -13.15 -0.96 -17.84
C ALA A 79 -12.81 0.27 -18.69
N ARG A 80 -11.63 0.26 -19.34
CA ARG A 80 -11.14 1.43 -20.07
C ARG A 80 -12.06 1.82 -21.25
N ASN A 81 -12.52 0.82 -21.99
CA ASN A 81 -13.24 1.01 -23.25
C ASN A 81 -14.67 0.47 -23.21
N LEU A 82 -15.17 0.09 -22.03
CA LEU A 82 -16.50 -0.48 -21.86
C LEU A 82 -17.19 0.23 -20.70
N PRO A 83 -18.53 0.38 -20.73
CA PRO A 83 -19.28 0.89 -19.59
C PRO A 83 -19.27 -0.08 -18.40
N ALA A 84 -18.56 -1.21 -18.51
CA ALA A 84 -18.55 -2.26 -17.52
C ALA A 84 -17.83 -1.84 -16.23
N VAL A 85 -18.50 -2.09 -15.11
CA VAL A 85 -17.98 -1.83 -13.77
C VAL A 85 -17.84 -3.16 -13.04
N TYR A 86 -16.74 -3.32 -12.30
CA TYR A 86 -16.42 -4.53 -11.58
C TYR A 86 -16.15 -4.21 -10.12
N GLU A 87 -16.62 -5.09 -9.24
CA GLU A 87 -16.19 -5.15 -7.85
C GLU A 87 -15.16 -6.27 -7.71
N ALA A 88 -14.06 -5.98 -7.02
CA ALA A 88 -13.04 -6.97 -6.73
C ALA A 88 -12.55 -6.88 -5.29
N VAL A 89 -12.30 -8.03 -4.69
CA VAL A 89 -11.55 -8.12 -3.43
C VAL A 89 -10.19 -8.75 -3.74
N ALA A 90 -9.13 -8.11 -3.26
CA ALA A 90 -7.76 -8.52 -3.52
C ALA A 90 -6.90 -8.56 -2.25
N LEU A 91 -5.89 -9.41 -2.27
CA LEU A 91 -4.80 -9.46 -1.30
C LEU A 91 -3.57 -8.82 -1.91
N VAL A 92 -3.16 -7.69 -1.38
CA VAL A 92 -1.95 -6.97 -1.80
C VAL A 92 -0.84 -7.27 -0.83
N THR A 93 0.18 -7.99 -1.29
CA THR A 93 1.32 -8.41 -0.49
C THR A 93 2.52 -7.52 -0.81
N TYR A 94 3.03 -6.87 0.22
CA TYR A 94 4.30 -6.18 0.25
C TYR A 94 5.33 -7.00 1.01
N GLU A 95 6.57 -6.96 0.56
CA GLU A 95 7.73 -7.47 1.29
C GLU A 95 8.74 -6.35 1.49
N LYS A 96 9.37 -6.36 2.66
CA LYS A 96 10.41 -5.40 3.00
C LYS A 96 11.71 -5.83 2.31
N ALA A 97 12.21 -5.01 1.40
CA ALA A 97 13.48 -5.20 0.70
C ALA A 97 14.29 -3.90 0.77
N ASN A 98 15.55 -3.98 1.23
CA ASN A 98 16.46 -2.84 1.39
C ASN A 98 15.82 -1.69 2.19
N ASN A 99 15.21 -2.00 3.34
CA ASN A 99 14.45 -1.06 4.19
C ASN A 99 13.22 -0.39 3.56
N ALA A 100 12.82 -0.74 2.33
CA ALA A 100 11.61 -0.24 1.68
C ALA A 100 10.55 -1.34 1.51
N TRP A 101 9.28 -0.99 1.61
CA TRP A 101 8.17 -1.90 1.27
C TRP A 101 8.01 -1.95 -0.24
N LYS A 102 8.07 -3.15 -0.83
CA LYS A 102 7.87 -3.35 -2.27
C LYS A 102 6.67 -4.25 -2.51
N LEU A 103 5.80 -3.84 -3.42
CA LEU A 103 4.71 -4.67 -3.89
C LEU A 103 5.26 -5.94 -4.55
N LYS A 104 4.79 -7.10 -4.12
CA LYS A 104 5.22 -8.40 -4.64
C LYS A 104 4.13 -9.11 -5.41
N VAL A 105 2.95 -9.25 -4.79
CA VAL A 105 1.86 -10.07 -5.33
C VAL A 105 0.52 -9.38 -5.10
N ILE A 106 -0.35 -9.45 -6.09
CA ILE A 106 -1.76 -9.08 -5.99
C ILE A 106 -2.61 -10.34 -6.23
N GLY A 107 -3.07 -10.96 -5.16
CA GLY A 107 -3.93 -12.14 -5.21
C GLY A 107 -5.40 -11.74 -5.37
N LEU A 108 -6.10 -12.32 -6.35
CA LEU A 108 -7.53 -12.14 -6.49
C LEU A 108 -8.29 -13.03 -5.49
N LYS A 109 -9.22 -12.45 -4.72
CA LYS A 109 -10.14 -13.21 -3.87
C LYS A 109 -11.53 -13.33 -4.49
N SER A 110 -12.06 -12.23 -5.01
CA SER A 110 -13.35 -12.20 -5.70
C SER A 110 -13.32 -11.19 -6.82
N PHE A 111 -14.06 -11.48 -7.89
CA PHE A 111 -14.22 -10.61 -9.04
C PHE A 111 -15.64 -10.74 -9.55
N LYS A 112 -16.40 -9.65 -9.54
CA LYS A 112 -17.80 -9.62 -9.94
C LYS A 112 -18.05 -8.46 -10.88
N LYS A 113 -18.68 -8.72 -12.02
CA LYS A 113 -19.22 -7.67 -12.88
C LYS A 113 -20.50 -7.13 -12.23
N LEU A 114 -20.59 -5.81 -12.06
CA LEU A 114 -21.75 -5.13 -11.51
C LEU A 114 -22.71 -4.67 -12.60
N GLN A 115 -22.17 -4.12 -13.69
CA GLN A 115 -22.91 -3.59 -14.84
C GLN A 115 -22.10 -3.80 -16.12
#